data_AF-A0A974PV56-F1
#
_entry.id   AF-A0A974PV56-F1
#
_cell.length_a   1.000
_cell.length_b   1.000
_cell.length_c   1.000
_cell.angle_alpha   90.00
_cell.angle_beta   90.00
_cell.angle_gamma   90.00
#
_symmetry.space_group_name_H-M   'P 1'
#
loop_
_entity.id
_entity.type
_entity.pdbx_description
1 polymer ?
#
loop_
_entity_poly.entity_id
_entity_poly.type
_entity_poly.pdbx_seq_one_letter_code
_entity_poly.pdbx_strand_id
1 'polypeptide(L)'
;MRQLPPGARGRRQRAAPGSHPPPPNLAAPSPTGDARLPARQFRVIKHGVAATGMPAWGKVGMQDSEVWDLVAFLQVLPTLDAAQYRQRIAASDGHSHAGAEQHAAHLGQIAAPSGKRGGKAHDHAGHRH
;
A
#
# COMPACT_ATOMS: atom_id res chain seq x y z
N MET A 1 15.85 -55.37 1.29
CA MET A 1 14.87 -54.40 1.83
C MET A 1 15.65 -53.29 2.54
N ARG A 2 15.79 -52.11 1.93
CA ARG A 2 16.56 -50.99 2.50
C ARG A 2 15.57 -50.01 3.14
N GLN A 3 15.62 -49.88 4.46
CA GLN A 3 14.73 -48.99 5.22
C GLN A 3 15.19 -47.52 5.06
N LEU A 4 14.24 -46.62 4.80
CA LEU A 4 14.44 -45.15 4.74
C LEU A 4 14.23 -44.55 6.14
N PRO A 5 15.04 -43.59 6.62
CA PRO A 5 14.87 -43.03 7.96
C PRO A 5 13.64 -42.09 8.06
N PRO A 6 12.84 -42.19 9.13
CA PRO A 6 11.66 -41.35 9.34
C PRO A 6 12.07 -40.00 9.95
N GLY A 7 12.04 -38.93 9.15
CA GLY A 7 12.46 -37.63 9.69
C GLY A 7 12.46 -36.44 8.74
N ALA A 8 11.70 -36.43 7.65
CA ALA A 8 11.52 -35.22 6.84
C ALA A 8 10.43 -34.32 7.45
N ARG A 9 10.59 -33.91 8.72
CA ARG A 9 9.70 -32.92 9.34
C ARG A 9 10.02 -31.55 8.75
N GLY A 10 9.13 -31.08 7.88
CA GLY A 10 8.82 -29.68 7.62
C GLY A 10 10.01 -28.73 7.63
N ARG A 11 10.81 -28.73 6.55
CA ARG A 11 11.67 -27.59 6.24
C ARG A 11 10.72 -26.42 6.00
N ARG A 12 10.53 -25.56 7.02
CA ARG A 12 9.92 -24.24 6.82
C ARG A 12 10.70 -23.61 5.69
N GLN A 13 10.07 -23.42 4.53
CA GLN A 13 10.68 -22.74 3.41
C GLN A 13 10.93 -21.32 3.90
N ARG A 14 12.16 -21.06 4.36
CA ARG A 14 12.63 -19.71 4.65
C ARG A 14 12.53 -19.00 3.30
N ALA A 15 11.58 -18.07 3.18
CA ALA A 15 11.49 -17.21 2.01
C ALA A 15 12.87 -16.60 1.77
N ALA A 16 13.39 -16.75 0.55
CA ALA A 16 14.67 -16.18 0.19
C ALA A 16 14.58 -14.65 0.32
N PRO A 17 15.61 -13.95 0.83
CA PRO A 17 15.64 -12.50 0.79
C PRO A 17 15.40 -12.03 -0.66
N GLY A 18 14.29 -11.33 -0.91
CA GLY A 18 13.90 -10.84 -2.24
C GLY A 18 12.80 -11.61 -2.97
N SER A 19 12.18 -12.65 -2.40
CA SER A 19 11.08 -13.39 -3.06
C SER A 19 9.70 -12.71 -2.91
N HIS A 20 9.62 -11.40 -3.14
CA HIS A 20 8.32 -10.73 -3.22
C HIS A 20 7.82 -10.79 -4.66
N PRO A 21 6.60 -11.30 -4.91
CA PRO A 21 6.03 -11.23 -6.25
C PRO A 21 5.90 -9.74 -6.64
N PRO A 22 6.11 -9.41 -7.93
CA PRO A 22 5.91 -8.04 -8.40
C PRO A 22 4.47 -7.59 -8.11
N PRO A 23 4.26 -6.30 -7.83
CA PRO A 23 2.93 -5.77 -7.62
C PRO A 23 2.06 -6.02 -8.86
N PRO A 24 0.80 -6.47 -8.70
CA PRO A 24 -0.09 -6.68 -9.82
C PRO A 24 -0.42 -5.35 -10.50
N ASN A 25 -0.61 -5.37 -11.82
CA ASN A 25 -1.13 -4.22 -12.54
C ASN A 25 -2.63 -4.05 -12.22
N LEU A 26 -2.96 -3.01 -11.43
CA LEU A 26 -4.34 -2.73 -11.00
C LEU A 26 -5.24 -2.20 -12.12
N ALA A 27 -4.66 -1.70 -13.22
CA ALA A 27 -5.42 -1.23 -14.38
C ALA A 27 -5.71 -2.36 -15.37
N ALA A 28 -5.12 -3.55 -15.18
CA ALA A 28 -5.42 -4.69 -16.03
C ALA A 28 -6.88 -5.14 -15.83
N PRO A 29 -7.56 -5.60 -16.90
CA PRO A 29 -8.89 -6.19 -16.78
C PRO A 29 -8.85 -7.31 -15.76
N SER A 30 -9.76 -7.27 -14.79
CA SER A 30 -9.90 -8.37 -13.85
C SER A 30 -10.57 -9.56 -14.53
N PRO A 31 -10.35 -10.80 -14.03
CA PRO A 31 -11.02 -11.98 -14.57
C PRO A 31 -12.54 -11.79 -14.56
N THR A 32 -13.14 -11.77 -15.75
CA THR A 32 -14.59 -11.61 -15.92
C THR A 32 -15.32 -12.71 -15.15
N GLY A 33 -16.20 -12.34 -14.23
CA GLY A 33 -17.08 -13.28 -13.51
C GLY A 33 -16.71 -13.61 -12.06
N ASP A 34 -15.64 -13.06 -11.48
CA ASP A 34 -15.39 -13.20 -10.02
C ASP A 34 -16.24 -12.20 -9.22
N ALA A 35 -17.44 -12.61 -8.82
CA ALA A 35 -18.34 -11.82 -7.97
C ALA A 35 -17.73 -11.47 -6.59
N ARG A 36 -16.68 -12.18 -6.14
CA ARG A 36 -16.01 -11.92 -4.86
C ARG A 36 -14.84 -10.95 -5.00
N LEU A 37 -14.50 -10.52 -6.22
CA LEU A 37 -13.37 -9.66 -6.48
C LEU A 37 -13.41 -8.34 -5.67
N PRO A 38 -14.52 -7.58 -5.60
CA PRO A 38 -14.55 -6.34 -4.83
C PRO A 38 -14.28 -6.56 -3.34
N ALA A 39 -14.88 -7.59 -2.74
CA ALA A 39 -14.65 -7.95 -1.35
C ALA A 39 -13.21 -8.40 -1.08
N ARG A 40 -12.59 -9.10 -2.04
CA ARG A 40 -11.17 -9.48 -1.97
C ARG A 40 -10.27 -8.26 -2.03
N GLN A 41 -10.51 -7.35 -2.98
CA GLN A 41 -9.76 -6.09 -3.12
C GLN A 41 -9.88 -5.25 -1.84
N PHE A 42 -11.09 -5.11 -1.30
CA PHE A 42 -11.32 -4.42 -0.02
C PHE A 42 -10.45 -5.01 1.09
N ARG A 43 -10.49 -6.33 1.28
CA ARG A 43 -9.74 -7.00 2.36
C ARG A 43 -8.24 -6.81 2.18
N VAL A 44 -7.76 -6.95 0.96
CA VAL A 44 -6.34 -6.78 0.61
C VAL A 44 -5.93 -5.34 0.92
N ILE A 45 -6.61 -4.32 0.38
CA ILE A 45 -6.28 -2.90 0.60
C ILE A 45 -6.34 -2.54 2.09
N LYS A 46 -7.42 -2.89 2.78
CA LYS A 46 -7.63 -2.57 4.20
C LYS A 46 -6.52 -3.14 5.09
N HIS A 47 -6.13 -4.39 4.87
CA HIS A 47 -5.24 -5.12 5.80
C HIS A 47 -3.81 -5.30 5.31
N GLY A 48 -3.53 -4.99 4.05
CA GLY A 48 -2.24 -5.29 3.43
C GLY A 48 -2.06 -6.79 3.17
N VAL A 49 -0.89 -7.14 2.63
CA VAL A 49 -0.47 -8.54 2.48
C VAL A 49 0.84 -8.72 3.23
N ALA A 50 0.87 -9.65 4.18
CA ALA A 50 2.04 -9.91 5.00
C ALA A 50 3.24 -10.34 4.13
N ALA A 51 4.43 -9.89 4.51
CA ALA A 51 5.66 -10.11 3.73
C ALA A 51 5.50 -9.65 2.27
N THR A 52 4.87 -8.48 2.07
CA THR A 52 4.92 -7.72 0.82
C THR A 52 5.17 -6.24 1.18
N GLY A 53 5.53 -5.42 0.20
CA GLY A 53 5.58 -3.97 0.39
C GLY A 53 4.19 -3.31 0.49
N MET A 54 3.10 -4.07 0.53
CA MET A 54 1.74 -3.53 0.52
C MET A 54 1.27 -3.17 1.94
N PRO A 55 1.06 -1.89 2.25
CA PRO A 55 0.67 -1.46 3.59
C PRO A 55 -0.78 -1.84 3.91
N ALA A 56 -1.12 -1.84 5.20
CA ALA A 56 -2.49 -2.00 5.69
C ALA A 56 -3.16 -0.62 5.76
N TRP A 57 -3.89 -0.23 4.71
CA TRP A 57 -4.43 1.14 4.58
C TRP A 57 -5.38 1.51 5.72
N GLY A 58 -6.14 0.55 6.24
CA GLY A 58 -7.02 0.76 7.39
C GLY A 58 -6.29 1.02 8.71
N LYS A 59 -5.00 0.67 8.80
CA LYS A 59 -4.17 1.00 9.98
C LYS A 59 -3.49 2.36 9.86
N VAL A 60 -3.35 2.89 8.64
CA VAL A 60 -2.73 4.19 8.35
C VAL A 60 -3.80 5.27 8.13
N GLY A 61 -4.96 5.15 8.77
CA GLY A 61 -5.96 6.22 8.87
C GLY A 61 -7.02 6.26 7.76
N MET A 62 -7.06 5.29 6.85
CA MET A 62 -8.11 5.21 5.82
C MET A 62 -9.35 4.48 6.35
N GLN A 63 -10.51 5.11 6.24
CA GLN A 63 -11.79 4.55 6.68
C GLN A 63 -12.34 3.54 5.67
N ASP A 64 -13.24 2.66 6.13
CA ASP A 64 -13.82 1.62 5.29
C ASP A 64 -14.57 2.17 4.08
N SER A 65 -15.24 3.33 4.20
CA SER A 65 -15.90 4.00 3.08
C SER A 65 -14.91 4.41 1.99
N GLU A 66 -13.78 4.99 2.39
CA GLU A 66 -12.71 5.41 1.48
C GLU A 66 -12.10 4.18 0.78
N VAL A 67 -12.00 3.04 1.50
CA VAL A 67 -11.49 1.79 0.90
C VAL A 67 -12.48 1.29 -0.15
N TRP A 68 -13.78 1.38 0.12
CA TRP A 68 -14.80 1.05 -0.86
C TRP A 68 -14.78 1.98 -2.08
N ASP A 69 -14.55 3.29 -1.89
CA ASP A 69 -14.43 4.24 -3.01
C ASP A 69 -13.24 3.88 -3.91
N LEU A 70 -12.10 3.51 -3.32
CA LEU A 70 -10.94 3.02 -4.07
C LEU A 70 -11.25 1.70 -4.79
N VAL A 71 -11.94 0.75 -4.14
CA VAL A 71 -12.37 -0.50 -4.78
C VAL A 71 -13.29 -0.22 -5.97
N ALA A 72 -14.25 0.69 -5.82
CA ALA A 72 -15.15 1.10 -6.91
C ALA A 72 -14.38 1.73 -8.07
N PHE A 73 -13.39 2.58 -7.76
CA PHE A 73 -12.51 3.14 -8.78
C PHE A 73 -11.73 2.05 -9.54
N LEU A 74 -11.20 1.04 -8.86
CA LEU A 74 -10.51 -0.09 -9.50
C LEU A 74 -11.40 -0.91 -10.44
N GLN A 75 -12.72 -0.92 -10.23
CA GLN A 75 -13.65 -1.58 -11.16
C GLN A 75 -13.85 -0.78 -12.45
N VAL A 76 -13.80 0.56 -12.36
CA VAL A 76 -13.99 1.45 -13.51
C VAL A 76 -12.68 1.65 -14.27
N LEU A 77 -11.53 1.63 -13.58
CA LEU A 77 -10.22 1.95 -14.12
C LEU A 77 -9.88 1.24 -15.45
N PRO A 78 -10.11 -0.08 -15.64
CA PRO A 78 -9.79 -0.75 -16.91
C PRO A 78 -10.63 -0.30 -18.11
N THR A 79 -11.73 0.43 -17.87
CA THR A 79 -12.63 0.94 -18.91
C THR A 79 -12.33 2.39 -19.29
N LEU A 80 -11.47 3.07 -18.53
CA LEU A 80 -11.14 4.48 -18.76
C LEU A 80 -9.99 4.61 -19.75
N ASP A 81 -10.17 5.51 -20.72
CA ASP A 81 -9.04 6.06 -21.46
C ASP A 81 -8.36 7.22 -20.69
N ALA A 82 -7.22 7.67 -21.21
CA ALA A 82 -6.43 8.73 -20.57
C ALA A 82 -7.17 10.08 -20.51
N ALA A 83 -8.04 10.39 -21.47
CA ALA A 83 -8.79 11.64 -21.49
C ALA A 83 -9.91 11.62 -20.43
N GLN A 84 -10.66 10.52 -20.35
CA GLN A 84 -11.71 10.31 -19.36
C GLN A 84 -11.14 10.30 -17.94
N TYR A 85 -9.97 9.69 -17.72
CA TYR A 85 -9.28 9.76 -16.44
C TYR A 85 -8.96 11.22 -16.07
N ARG A 86 -8.34 11.98 -16.97
CA ARG A 86 -8.02 13.41 -16.73
C ARG A 86 -9.26 14.24 -16.42
N GLN A 87 -10.37 14.01 -17.12
CA GLN A 87 -11.63 14.70 -16.86
C GLN A 87 -12.17 14.40 -15.45
N ARG A 88 -12.11 13.14 -15.00
CA ARG A 88 -12.54 12.76 -13.65
C ARG A 88 -11.68 13.40 -12.57
N ILE A 89 -10.36 13.51 -12.78
CA ILE A 89 -9.47 14.21 -11.86
C ILE A 89 -9.80 15.71 -11.83
N ALA A 90 -9.96 16.34 -12.98
CA ALA A 90 -10.30 17.77 -13.06
C ALA A 90 -11.67 18.10 -12.44
N ALA A 91 -12.61 17.15 -12.45
CA ALA A 91 -13.93 17.30 -11.84
C ALA A 91 -13.96 16.91 -10.35
N SER A 92 -12.86 16.40 -9.78
CA SER A 92 -12.82 15.98 -8.38
C SER A 92 -12.44 17.16 -7.48
N ASP A 93 -13.14 17.32 -6.36
CA ASP A 93 -12.84 18.38 -5.37
C ASP A 93 -11.49 18.18 -4.67
N GLY A 94 -10.86 17.01 -4.85
CA GLY A 94 -9.63 16.61 -4.16
C GLY A 94 -9.87 16.34 -2.67
N HIS A 95 -9.38 15.22 -2.15
CA HIS A 95 -9.50 14.91 -0.72
C HIS A 95 -8.20 14.25 -0.23
N SER A 96 -7.74 14.66 0.95
CA SER A 96 -6.49 14.17 1.56
C SER A 96 -6.79 13.20 2.71
N HIS A 97 -6.13 12.05 2.71
CA HIS A 97 -6.20 11.09 3.81
C HIS A 97 -5.03 11.32 4.78
N ALA A 98 -5.34 11.68 6.03
CA ALA A 98 -4.39 12.19 7.03
C ALA A 98 -3.35 11.19 7.57
N GLY A 99 -3.07 10.08 6.88
CA GLY A 99 -2.07 9.09 7.31
C GLY A 99 -1.06 8.64 6.24
N ALA A 100 -1.13 9.20 5.02
CA ALA A 100 -0.07 9.01 4.04
C ALA A 100 1.24 9.70 4.46
N GLU A 101 1.13 10.82 5.20
CA GLU A 101 2.26 11.71 5.53
C GLU A 101 3.05 11.22 6.75
N GLN A 102 2.37 10.59 7.71
CA GLN A 102 2.99 10.13 8.96
C GLN A 102 3.78 8.81 8.81
N HIS A 103 3.50 8.02 7.77
CA HIS A 103 4.17 6.72 7.55
C HIS A 103 5.21 6.75 6.41
N ALA A 104 5.19 7.75 5.52
CA ALA A 104 6.25 7.95 4.52
C ALA A 104 7.60 8.32 5.17
N ALA A 105 7.56 9.00 6.33
CA ALA A 105 8.76 9.38 7.08
C ALA A 105 9.53 8.19 7.70
N HIS A 106 8.89 7.03 7.90
CA HIS A 106 9.54 5.85 8.48
C HIS A 106 10.26 4.96 7.44
N LEU A 107 9.85 5.03 6.16
CA LEU A 107 10.43 4.20 5.09
C LEU A 107 11.64 4.86 4.39
N GLY A 108 11.98 6.11 4.74
CA GLY A 108 13.06 6.89 4.11
C GLY A 108 14.43 6.84 4.80
N GLN A 109 14.62 6.08 5.90
CA GLN A 109 15.84 6.18 6.73
C GLN A 109 16.95 5.15 6.41
N ILE A 110 16.87 4.40 5.31
CA ILE A 110 17.92 3.44 4.92
C ILE A 110 18.53 3.74 3.54
N ALA A 111 18.94 4.97 3.28
CA ALA A 111 19.87 5.25 2.18
C ALA A 111 20.72 6.52 2.40
N ALA A 112 21.96 6.27 2.86
CA ALA A 112 23.19 7.03 2.60
C ALA A 112 23.53 8.30 3.44
N PRO A 113 24.85 8.58 3.60
CA PRO A 113 25.40 9.18 4.82
C PRO A 113 25.74 10.67 4.75
N SER A 114 25.75 11.28 5.95
CA SER A 114 26.60 12.36 6.47
C SER A 114 27.20 13.38 5.49
N GLY A 115 26.71 14.61 5.54
CA GLY A 115 27.30 15.78 4.87
C GLY A 115 26.76 17.13 5.39
N LYS A 116 27.33 17.61 6.51
CA LYS A 116 27.42 18.99 7.05
C LYS A 116 26.30 20.04 6.83
N ARG A 117 25.76 20.48 7.99
CA ARG A 117 25.68 21.86 8.56
C ARG A 117 24.95 22.99 7.81
N GLY A 118 23.98 23.60 8.50
CA GLY A 118 23.59 25.01 8.35
C GLY A 118 22.23 25.30 8.98
N GLY A 119 22.21 25.98 10.13
CA GLY A 119 21.04 26.06 11.01
C GLY A 119 20.04 27.18 10.74
N LYS A 120 18.92 27.12 11.48
CA LYS A 120 18.14 28.29 11.90
C LYS A 120 17.32 27.89 13.13
N ALA A 121 17.65 28.49 14.27
CA ALA A 121 16.83 28.44 15.47
C ALA A 121 15.52 29.22 15.23
N HIS A 122 14.42 28.74 15.78
CA HIS A 122 13.16 29.49 15.87
C HIS A 122 12.82 29.62 17.35
N ASP A 123 12.95 30.84 17.85
CA ASP A 123 12.55 31.27 19.18
C ASP A 123 11.04 31.01 19.43
N HIS A 124 10.72 30.39 20.55
CA HIS A 124 9.37 30.37 21.10
C HIS A 124 9.20 31.56 22.05
N ALA A 125 8.84 32.71 21.48
CA ALA A 125 8.41 33.88 22.23
C ALA A 125 6.89 34.04 22.09
N GLY A 126 6.18 34.11 23.23
CA GLY A 126 4.82 34.67 23.28
C GLY A 126 3.83 33.90 24.14
N HIS A 127 3.95 34.04 25.46
CA HIS A 127 2.85 33.80 26.41
C HIS A 127 1.83 34.96 26.38
N ARG A 128 0.58 34.63 26.76
CA ARG A 128 -0.62 35.48 27.08
C ARG A 128 -1.46 35.92 25.87
N HIS A 129 -2.79 35.92 25.96
CA HIS A 129 -3.67 36.22 27.10
C HIS A 129 -4.72 35.16 27.39
#